data_AF-A0A6I3D9U9-F1
#
_entry.id   AF-A0A6I3D9U9-F1
#
_cell.length_a   1.000
_cell.length_b   1.000
_cell.length_c   1.000
_cell.angle_alpha   90.00
_cell.angle_beta   90.00
_cell.angle_gamma   90.00
#
_symmetry.space_group_name_H-M   'P 1'
#
loop_
_entity.id
_entity.type
_entity.pdbx_description
1 polymer ?
#
loop_
_entity_poly.entity_id
_entity_poly.type
_entity_poly.pdbx_seq_one_letter_code
_entity_poly.pdbx_strand_id
1 'polypeptide(L)'
;MTEIEIGRNKRAKRAYAFDDIAIVPTRRTRDPKDVSTTWSIDAYEFKMPILAAPMDSVVSPATAIEMGKLGALGVLDLEGLWTRYDEPEKLLEEISKLSDVDATLRMQQIYSEPIKPELIRDRIAQIRAGGVVVAGALSPQRTAQFADVVLKAGVDIFVIRGTTVSAEHVAKETEPLNLKKFIYELDVPVIVGGVANYTAALHLMRTGAAGVLVGFGGGAATTTRSVLGIHAPMATAVADVAGARRDYMDESGGRYVHVIADGGLGTSGDIVKAIACGADAVMIGSILSRSKDAPG
;
A
#
# COMPACT_ATOMS: atom_id res chain seq x y z
N MET A 1 -21.88 2.25 -17.17
CA MET A 1 -21.18 0.96 -17.35
C MET A 1 -22.19 -0.11 -17.69
N THR A 2 -21.87 -1.01 -18.61
CA THR A 2 -22.79 -2.05 -19.09
C THR A 2 -22.93 -3.14 -18.03
N GLU A 3 -24.14 -3.34 -17.52
CA GLU A 3 -24.46 -4.47 -16.67
C GLU A 3 -24.68 -5.73 -17.52
N ILE A 4 -24.21 -6.86 -17.03
CA ILE A 4 -24.34 -8.16 -17.67
C ILE A 4 -25.26 -9.04 -16.82
N GLU A 5 -26.19 -9.72 -17.46
CA GLU A 5 -27.00 -10.76 -16.82
C GLU A 5 -26.14 -11.98 -16.51
N ILE A 6 -26.00 -12.31 -15.22
CA ILE A 6 -25.44 -13.60 -14.76
C ILE A 6 -26.53 -14.66 -14.75
N GLY A 7 -27.75 -14.26 -14.39
CA GLY A 7 -28.94 -15.08 -14.43
C GLY A 7 -30.18 -14.23 -14.18
N ARG A 8 -31.37 -14.86 -14.22
CA ARG A 8 -32.67 -14.15 -14.20
C ARG A 8 -32.82 -13.10 -13.09
N ASN A 9 -32.22 -13.33 -11.92
CA ASN A 9 -32.28 -12.43 -10.76
C ASN A 9 -30.92 -11.77 -10.40
N LYS A 10 -29.88 -11.92 -11.23
CA LYS A 10 -28.54 -11.43 -10.91
C LYS A 10 -27.91 -10.68 -12.08
N ARG A 11 -27.40 -9.49 -11.78
CA ARG A 11 -26.60 -8.65 -12.66
C ARG A 11 -25.20 -8.52 -12.09
N ALA A 12 -24.22 -8.27 -12.96
CA ALA A 12 -22.89 -7.88 -12.58
C ALA A 12 -22.36 -6.76 -13.47
N LYS A 13 -21.49 -5.95 -12.88
CA LYS A 13 -20.73 -4.93 -13.57
C LYS A 13 -19.54 -5.59 -14.26
N ARG A 14 -19.37 -5.38 -15.57
CA ARG A 14 -18.12 -5.75 -16.25
C ARG A 14 -16.98 -4.90 -15.69
N ALA A 15 -15.87 -5.56 -15.39
CA ALA A 15 -14.65 -4.93 -14.90
C ALA A 15 -13.44 -5.55 -15.62
N TYR A 16 -12.33 -4.83 -15.61
CA TYR A 16 -11.13 -5.08 -16.40
C TYR A 16 -9.89 -5.05 -15.50
N ALA A 17 -9.01 -6.02 -15.67
CA ALA A 17 -7.66 -6.05 -15.12
C ALA A 17 -6.70 -5.28 -16.03
N PHE A 18 -5.44 -5.14 -15.61
CA PHE A 18 -4.41 -4.53 -16.47
C PHE A 18 -4.13 -5.36 -17.73
N ASP A 19 -4.24 -6.69 -17.66
CA ASP A 19 -4.06 -7.57 -18.82
C ASP A 19 -5.13 -7.36 -19.91
N ASP A 20 -6.30 -6.84 -19.54
CA ASP A 20 -7.39 -6.60 -20.48
C ASP A 20 -7.24 -5.28 -21.26
N ILE A 21 -6.24 -4.45 -20.92
CA ILE A 21 -6.05 -3.12 -21.51
C ILE A 21 -4.61 -2.92 -22.00
N ALA A 22 -4.45 -1.99 -22.94
CA ALA A 22 -3.17 -1.52 -23.44
C ALA A 22 -3.23 -0.01 -23.70
N ILE A 23 -2.08 0.66 -23.60
CA ILE A 23 -1.96 2.07 -23.92
C ILE A 23 -1.71 2.22 -25.42
N VAL A 24 -2.44 3.11 -26.05
CA VAL A 24 -2.35 3.36 -27.49
C VAL A 24 -1.49 4.60 -27.72
N PRO A 25 -0.35 4.50 -28.43
CA PRO A 25 0.42 5.66 -28.86
C PRO A 25 -0.44 6.57 -29.74
N THR A 26 -0.35 7.88 -29.52
CA THR A 26 -1.08 8.86 -30.33
C THR A 26 -0.12 9.91 -30.91
N ARG A 27 -0.66 11.08 -31.25
CA ARG A 27 -0.16 12.09 -32.19
C ARG A 27 1.35 12.37 -32.20
N ARG A 28 2.01 12.50 -31.04
CA ARG A 28 3.43 12.92 -30.94
C ARG A 28 4.16 12.06 -29.93
N THR A 29 5.40 11.69 -30.27
CA THR A 29 6.35 11.07 -29.34
C THR A 29 7.19 12.15 -28.64
N ARG A 30 7.75 11.81 -27.48
CA ARG A 30 8.71 12.62 -26.70
C ARG A 30 9.94 11.75 -26.43
N ASP A 31 11.11 12.38 -26.25
CA ASP A 31 12.28 11.66 -25.78
C ASP A 31 12.03 11.22 -24.32
N PRO A 32 12.32 9.96 -23.95
CA PRO A 32 12.19 9.50 -22.56
C PRO A 32 12.92 10.39 -21.55
N LYS A 33 14.02 11.05 -21.94
CA LYS A 33 14.78 11.96 -21.07
C LYS A 33 14.04 13.26 -20.75
N ASP A 34 13.03 13.62 -21.54
CA ASP A 34 12.21 14.82 -21.33
C ASP A 34 10.97 14.53 -20.46
N VAL A 35 10.78 13.28 -20.03
CA VAL A 35 9.64 12.87 -19.19
C VAL A 35 10.03 12.94 -17.72
N SER A 36 9.28 13.72 -16.94
CA SER A 36 9.41 13.69 -15.48
C SER A 36 8.64 12.50 -14.90
N THR A 37 9.32 11.75 -14.04
CA THR A 37 8.72 10.71 -13.19
C THR A 37 8.59 11.15 -11.74
N THR A 38 8.83 12.44 -11.44
CA THR A 38 8.75 12.95 -10.09
C THR A 38 7.36 12.75 -9.51
N TRP A 39 7.30 12.26 -8.28
CA TRP A 39 6.06 12.14 -7.51
C TRP A 39 6.18 12.96 -6.24
N SER A 40 5.24 13.87 -6.05
CA SER A 40 5.15 14.69 -4.84
C SER A 40 3.86 14.31 -4.10
N ILE A 41 3.96 14.10 -2.79
CA ILE A 41 2.81 13.88 -1.90
C ILE A 41 3.04 14.67 -0.63
N ASP A 42 2.08 15.54 -0.29
CA ASP A 42 2.22 16.49 0.81
C ASP A 42 3.52 17.32 0.65
N ALA A 43 4.37 17.40 1.68
CA ALA A 43 5.65 18.11 1.62
C ALA A 43 6.81 17.29 1.01
N TYR A 44 6.58 16.03 0.60
CA TYR A 44 7.64 15.11 0.18
C TYR A 44 7.69 14.96 -1.33
N GLU A 45 8.91 14.92 -1.88
CA GLU A 45 9.16 14.71 -3.30
C GLU A 45 10.08 13.50 -3.52
N PHE A 46 9.70 12.65 -4.48
CA PHE A 46 10.39 11.44 -4.89
C PHE A 46 10.73 11.51 -6.37
N LYS A 47 11.85 10.90 -6.78
CA LYS A 47 12.28 10.87 -8.20
C LYS A 47 11.41 9.98 -9.08
N MET A 48 10.72 9.01 -8.45
CA MET A 48 9.86 8.05 -9.14
C MET A 48 8.60 7.78 -8.32
N PRO A 49 7.47 7.43 -8.97
CA PRO A 49 6.18 7.26 -8.31
C PRO A 49 6.05 5.85 -7.74
N ILE A 50 7.03 5.42 -6.94
CA ILE A 50 7.17 4.03 -6.47
C ILE A 50 7.27 3.99 -4.94
N LEU A 51 6.41 3.19 -4.33
CA LEU A 51 6.50 2.76 -2.95
C LEU A 51 6.83 1.26 -2.91
N ALA A 52 7.71 0.83 -2.02
CA ALA A 52 7.79 -0.60 -1.68
C ALA A 52 6.66 -0.99 -0.74
N ALA A 53 6.07 -2.15 -0.99
CA ALA A 53 5.07 -2.72 -0.13
C ALA A 53 5.68 -3.09 1.24
N PRO A 54 5.00 -2.77 2.37
CA PRO A 54 5.43 -3.16 3.70
C PRO A 54 5.26 -4.68 3.86
N MET A 55 6.33 -5.39 3.53
CA MET A 55 6.46 -6.85 3.64
C MET A 55 7.87 -7.12 4.16
N ASP A 56 8.01 -7.97 5.19
CA ASP A 56 9.32 -8.24 5.80
C ASP A 56 10.36 -8.77 4.80
N SER A 57 9.92 -9.52 3.79
CA SER A 57 10.74 -10.04 2.69
C SER A 57 11.06 -9.01 1.59
N VAL A 58 10.61 -7.76 1.72
CA VAL A 58 10.87 -6.68 0.76
C VAL A 58 11.56 -5.51 1.42
N VAL A 59 11.01 -5.05 2.55
CA VAL A 59 11.46 -3.83 3.23
C VAL A 59 12.03 -4.18 4.61
N SER A 60 13.36 -4.15 4.70
CA SER A 60 14.11 -3.98 5.93
C SER A 60 14.44 -2.50 6.14
N PRO A 61 14.95 -2.10 7.31
CA PRO A 61 15.52 -0.75 7.48
C PRO A 61 16.60 -0.44 6.44
N ALA A 62 17.45 -1.43 6.09
CA ALA A 62 18.50 -1.25 5.11
C ALA A 62 17.94 -1.04 3.69
N THR A 63 16.96 -1.86 3.26
CA THR A 63 16.38 -1.70 1.92
C THR A 63 15.51 -0.46 1.82
N ALA A 64 14.85 -0.02 2.91
CA ALA A 64 14.15 1.25 2.95
C ALA A 64 15.10 2.43 2.68
N ILE A 65 16.28 2.43 3.30
CA ILE A 65 17.33 3.43 3.06
C ILE A 65 17.80 3.41 1.61
N GLU A 66 18.12 2.23 1.06
CA GLU A 66 18.59 2.12 -0.31
C GLU A 66 17.54 2.57 -1.33
N MET A 67 16.27 2.23 -1.11
CA MET A 67 15.17 2.73 -1.93
C MET A 67 15.02 4.25 -1.87
N GLY A 68 15.14 4.82 -0.68
CA GLY A 68 15.14 6.28 -0.50
C GLY A 68 16.26 6.97 -1.28
N LYS A 69 17.48 6.43 -1.25
CA LYS A 69 18.62 6.94 -2.02
C LYS A 69 18.40 6.85 -3.54
N LEU A 70 17.74 5.80 -3.99
CA LEU A 70 17.33 5.63 -5.39
C LEU A 70 16.21 6.61 -5.79
N GLY A 71 15.50 7.19 -4.83
CA GLY A 71 14.46 8.19 -5.04
C GLY A 71 13.04 7.60 -5.08
N ALA A 72 12.85 6.42 -4.51
CA ALA A 72 11.56 5.80 -4.22
C ALA A 72 11.24 5.88 -2.71
N LEU A 73 10.06 5.45 -2.29
CA LEU A 73 9.68 5.38 -0.88
C LEU A 73 9.72 3.92 -0.37
N GLY A 74 10.58 3.63 0.59
CA GLY A 74 10.53 2.36 1.33
C GLY A 74 9.54 2.45 2.50
N VAL A 75 8.56 1.55 2.56
CA VAL A 75 7.57 1.51 3.66
C VAL A 75 7.86 0.29 4.53
N LEU A 76 8.32 0.52 5.77
CA LEU A 76 8.59 -0.57 6.71
C LEU A 76 7.30 -1.17 7.26
N ASP A 77 7.21 -2.49 7.35
CA ASP A 77 6.13 -3.16 8.09
C ASP A 77 6.41 -3.05 9.60
N LEU A 78 5.59 -2.25 10.31
CA LEU A 78 5.76 -2.02 11.75
C LEU A 78 5.04 -3.06 12.62
N GLU A 79 4.31 -3.99 12.01
CA GLU A 79 3.71 -5.14 12.68
C GLU A 79 4.33 -6.48 12.23
N GLY A 80 5.40 -6.42 11.43
CA GLY A 80 6.14 -7.55 10.89
C GLY A 80 7.24 -8.10 11.83
N LEU A 81 8.16 -8.87 11.27
CA LEU A 81 9.29 -9.46 11.98
C LEU A 81 10.29 -8.42 12.48
N TRP A 82 10.49 -7.34 11.72
CA TRP A 82 11.43 -6.26 12.05
C TRP A 82 11.16 -5.58 13.39
N THR A 83 9.93 -5.67 13.89
CA THR A 83 9.48 -5.10 15.16
C THR A 83 9.08 -6.15 16.19
N ARG A 84 9.37 -7.43 15.94
CA ARG A 84 9.17 -8.56 16.88
C ARG A 84 10.49 -9.19 17.32
N TYR A 85 11.52 -9.10 16.48
CA TYR A 85 12.82 -9.71 16.70
C TYR A 85 13.97 -8.73 16.48
N ASP A 86 15.03 -8.89 17.28
CA ASP A 86 16.28 -8.13 17.11
C ASP A 86 17.01 -8.50 15.81
N GLU A 87 16.97 -9.79 15.45
CA GLU A 87 17.64 -10.39 14.27
C GLU A 87 16.65 -11.19 13.41
N PRO A 88 15.68 -10.55 12.72
CA PRO A 88 14.67 -11.24 11.91
C PRO A 88 15.23 -11.93 10.66
N GLU A 89 16.44 -11.57 10.20
CA GLU A 89 17.05 -12.11 8.99
C GLU A 89 17.22 -13.64 9.05
N LYS A 90 17.60 -14.16 10.22
CA LYS A 90 17.74 -15.62 10.42
C LYS A 90 16.41 -16.35 10.23
N LEU A 91 15.30 -15.71 10.63
CA LEU A 91 13.95 -16.28 10.47
C LEU A 91 13.50 -16.22 9.01
N LEU A 92 13.81 -15.14 8.30
CA LEU A 92 13.54 -15.01 6.86
C LEU A 92 14.31 -16.07 6.07
N GLU A 93 15.61 -16.25 6.38
CA GLU A 93 16.44 -17.28 5.76
C GLU A 93 15.91 -18.69 6.07
N GLU A 94 15.47 -18.94 7.30
CA GLU A 94 14.83 -20.20 7.68
C GLU A 94 13.59 -20.48 6.82
N ILE A 95 12.65 -19.52 6.75
CA ILE A 95 11.39 -19.68 6.00
C ILE A 95 11.64 -19.92 4.50
N SER A 96 12.65 -19.25 3.92
CA SER A 96 12.97 -19.38 2.49
C SER A 96 13.34 -20.81 2.05
N LYS A 97 13.73 -21.66 3.01
CA LYS A 97 14.19 -23.05 2.77
C LYS A 97 13.08 -24.09 3.03
N LEU A 98 11.93 -23.66 3.55
CA LEU A 98 10.82 -24.56 3.89
C LEU A 98 9.91 -24.83 2.68
N SER A 99 9.16 -25.92 2.74
CA SER A 99 8.05 -26.15 1.81
C SER A 99 6.92 -25.14 2.05
N ASP A 100 6.04 -24.89 1.09
CA ASP A 100 4.94 -23.91 1.24
C ASP A 100 4.07 -24.16 2.50
N VAL A 101 3.82 -25.43 2.81
CA VAL A 101 3.00 -25.83 3.97
C VAL A 101 3.76 -25.56 5.27
N ASP A 102 5.03 -25.99 5.35
CA ASP A 102 5.87 -25.81 6.53
C ASP A 102 6.19 -24.33 6.77
N ALA A 103 6.42 -23.57 5.69
CA ALA A 103 6.61 -22.12 5.72
C ALA A 103 5.38 -21.43 6.32
N THR A 104 4.17 -21.81 5.90
CA THR A 104 2.93 -21.24 6.45
C THR A 104 2.80 -21.49 7.95
N LEU A 105 3.04 -22.74 8.40
CA LEU A 105 2.99 -23.09 9.83
C LEU A 105 4.07 -22.34 10.62
N ARG A 106 5.28 -22.25 10.08
CA ARG A 106 6.39 -21.54 10.73
C ARG A 106 6.14 -20.05 10.83
N MET A 107 5.59 -19.43 9.78
CA MET A 107 5.16 -18.03 9.80
C MET A 107 4.11 -17.79 10.90
N GLN A 108 3.09 -18.64 11.02
CA GLN A 108 2.09 -18.49 12.10
C GLN A 108 2.72 -18.49 13.50
N GLN A 109 3.75 -19.30 13.72
CA GLN A 109 4.47 -19.34 14.99
C GLN A 109 5.28 -18.07 15.23
N ILE A 110 6.11 -17.63 14.29
CA ILE A 110 7.00 -16.48 14.52
C ILE A 110 6.22 -15.15 14.58
N TYR A 111 5.13 -15.00 13.83
CA TYR A 111 4.29 -13.79 13.89
C TYR A 111 3.39 -13.74 15.15
N SER A 112 3.38 -14.80 15.96
CA SER A 112 2.71 -14.80 17.27
C SER A 112 3.49 -14.06 18.36
N GLU A 113 4.81 -13.90 18.20
CA GLU A 113 5.65 -13.10 19.11
C GLU A 113 5.15 -11.65 19.13
N PRO A 114 4.85 -11.05 20.30
CA PRO A 114 4.29 -9.70 20.36
C PRO A 114 5.16 -8.64 19.68
N ILE A 115 4.51 -7.62 19.12
CA ILE A 115 5.19 -6.42 18.60
C ILE A 115 5.85 -5.69 19.77
N LYS A 116 7.11 -5.30 19.60
CA LYS A 116 7.97 -4.65 20.58
C LYS A 116 8.08 -3.15 20.27
N PRO A 117 7.47 -2.26 21.08
CA PRO A 117 7.51 -0.80 20.86
C PRO A 117 8.93 -0.22 20.73
N GLU A 118 9.88 -0.76 21.48
CA GLU A 118 11.29 -0.38 21.42
C GLU A 118 11.89 -0.66 20.05
N LEU A 119 11.55 -1.79 19.42
CA LEU A 119 12.02 -2.10 18.08
C LEU A 119 11.38 -1.19 17.03
N ILE A 120 10.09 -0.83 17.14
CA ILE A 120 9.48 0.18 16.26
C ILE A 120 10.32 1.46 16.26
N ARG A 121 10.63 1.97 17.46
CA ARG A 121 11.44 3.18 17.62
C ARG A 121 12.82 3.02 16.99
N ASP A 122 13.50 1.92 17.29
CA ASP A 122 14.89 1.70 16.88
C ASP A 122 15.00 1.51 15.36
N ARG A 123 14.04 0.82 14.72
CA ARG A 123 13.99 0.67 13.25
C ARG A 123 13.69 1.99 12.54
N ILE A 124 12.76 2.79 13.06
CA ILE A 124 12.46 4.13 12.52
C ILE A 124 13.69 5.04 12.62
N ALA A 125 14.37 5.03 13.78
CA ALA A 125 15.60 5.79 13.98
C ALA A 125 16.72 5.36 13.03
N GLN A 126 16.85 4.06 12.75
CA GLN A 126 17.81 3.52 11.79
C GLN A 126 17.55 4.06 10.37
N ILE A 127 16.30 4.02 9.89
CA ILE A 127 15.94 4.55 8.56
C ILE A 127 16.23 6.06 8.50
N ARG A 128 15.85 6.80 9.55
CA ARG A 128 16.10 8.24 9.67
C ARG A 128 17.59 8.58 9.60
N ALA A 129 18.44 7.80 10.26
CA ALA A 129 19.90 7.98 10.20
C ALA A 129 20.47 7.78 8.79
N GLY A 130 19.76 7.07 7.91
CA GLY A 130 20.09 6.96 6.48
C GLY A 130 19.82 8.22 5.67
N GLY A 131 19.18 9.25 6.24
CA GLY A 131 18.93 10.54 5.60
C GLY A 131 17.84 10.50 4.52
N VAL A 132 16.91 9.54 4.60
CA VAL A 132 15.79 9.37 3.66
C VAL A 132 14.45 9.61 4.37
N VAL A 133 13.38 9.80 3.58
CA VAL A 133 12.01 9.88 4.11
C VAL A 133 11.64 8.57 4.78
N VAL A 134 11.16 8.63 6.01
CA VAL A 134 10.79 7.47 6.82
C VAL A 134 9.29 7.20 6.69
N ALA A 135 8.93 6.07 6.11
CA ALA A 135 7.56 5.58 6.11
C ALA A 135 7.43 4.23 6.82
N GLY A 136 6.33 4.08 7.55
CA GLY A 136 6.00 2.84 8.25
C GLY A 136 4.52 2.51 8.12
N ALA A 137 4.19 1.22 8.13
CA ALA A 137 2.85 0.73 7.97
C ALA A 137 2.34 -0.06 9.17
N LEU A 138 1.08 0.15 9.52
CA LEU A 138 0.33 -0.68 10.47
C LEU A 138 -1.04 -1.02 9.89
N SER A 139 -1.60 -2.15 10.31
CA SER A 139 -3.03 -2.43 10.12
C SER A 139 -3.90 -1.46 10.92
N PRO A 140 -5.18 -1.27 10.58
CA PRO A 140 -6.09 -0.44 11.37
C PRO A 140 -6.12 -0.83 12.86
N GLN A 141 -6.09 -2.13 13.16
CA GLN A 141 -6.14 -2.66 14.52
C GLN A 141 -4.87 -2.32 15.30
N ARG A 142 -3.69 -2.44 14.67
CA ARG A 142 -2.42 -2.10 15.32
C ARG A 142 -2.16 -0.61 15.35
N THR A 143 -2.71 0.15 14.41
CA THR A 143 -2.68 1.61 14.45
C THR A 143 -3.31 2.13 15.75
N ALA A 144 -4.48 1.60 16.14
CA ALA A 144 -5.12 1.98 17.40
C ALA A 144 -4.27 1.67 18.65
N GLN A 145 -3.31 0.75 18.56
CA GLN A 145 -2.46 0.32 19.68
C GLN A 145 -1.10 1.04 19.71
N PHE A 146 -0.51 1.27 18.53
CA PHE A 146 0.90 1.66 18.43
C PHE A 146 1.12 3.02 17.74
N ALA A 147 0.08 3.71 17.27
CA ALA A 147 0.20 5.02 16.63
C ALA A 147 1.07 5.99 17.45
N ASP A 148 0.83 6.11 18.76
CA ASP A 148 1.62 6.99 19.64
C ASP A 148 3.11 6.66 19.62
N VAL A 149 3.47 5.38 19.55
CA VAL A 149 4.87 4.91 19.49
C VAL A 149 5.49 5.32 18.16
N VAL A 150 4.77 5.09 17.06
CA VAL A 150 5.22 5.42 15.70
C VAL A 150 5.42 6.92 15.53
N LEU A 151 4.46 7.73 16.00
CA LEU A 151 4.50 9.18 15.92
C LEU A 151 5.64 9.76 16.77
N LYS A 152 5.82 9.27 18.01
CA LYS A 152 6.94 9.70 18.88
C LYS A 152 8.30 9.29 18.33
N ALA A 153 8.39 8.16 17.63
CA ALA A 153 9.61 7.77 16.94
C ALA A 153 9.93 8.68 15.74
N GLY A 154 8.94 9.45 15.28
CA GLY A 154 9.05 10.37 14.15
C GLY A 154 9.00 9.58 12.85
N VAL A 155 7.81 9.18 12.41
CA VAL A 155 7.57 8.78 11.02
C VAL A 155 7.30 10.04 10.19
N ASP A 156 7.74 10.08 8.94
CA ASP A 156 7.47 11.19 8.03
C ASP A 156 6.15 10.98 7.26
N ILE A 157 5.89 9.73 6.84
CA ILE A 157 4.62 9.33 6.20
C ILE A 157 4.08 8.08 6.89
N PHE A 158 2.85 8.14 7.40
CA PHE A 158 2.24 7.00 8.08
C PHE A 158 1.26 6.26 7.15
N VAL A 159 1.42 4.94 7.04
CA VAL A 159 0.59 4.10 6.18
C VAL A 159 -0.34 3.23 7.03
N ILE A 160 -1.64 3.38 6.86
CA ILE A 160 -2.64 2.49 7.45
C ILE A 160 -3.09 1.50 6.37
N ARG A 161 -2.55 0.29 6.41
CA ARG A 161 -2.74 -0.71 5.36
C ARG A 161 -3.37 -1.99 5.89
N GLY A 162 -4.50 -2.39 5.31
CA GLY A 162 -5.07 -3.73 5.46
C GLY A 162 -5.52 -4.28 4.10
N THR A 163 -5.86 -5.57 4.03
CA THR A 163 -6.38 -6.17 2.79
C THR A 163 -7.63 -5.46 2.30
N THR A 164 -8.53 -5.07 3.20
CA THR A 164 -9.68 -4.22 2.90
C THR A 164 -9.88 -3.27 4.06
N VAL A 165 -9.98 -1.97 3.76
CA VAL A 165 -10.19 -0.93 4.77
C VAL A 165 -11.39 -0.08 4.37
N SER A 166 -12.27 0.16 5.33
CA SER A 166 -13.39 1.08 5.23
C SER A 166 -13.20 2.23 6.22
N ALA A 167 -13.70 3.42 5.86
CA ALA A 167 -13.69 4.57 6.76
C ALA A 167 -14.49 4.33 8.05
N GLU A 168 -15.55 3.50 7.94
CA GLU A 168 -16.39 3.08 9.05
C GLU A 168 -16.24 1.57 9.22
N HIS A 169 -15.67 1.16 10.34
CA HIS A 169 -15.65 -0.24 10.78
C HIS A 169 -16.65 -0.40 11.93
N VAL A 170 -17.43 -1.47 11.93
CA VAL A 170 -18.41 -1.76 12.98
C VAL A 170 -18.01 -3.05 13.67
N ALA A 171 -17.71 -2.96 14.96
CA ALA A 171 -17.39 -4.08 15.81
C ALA A 171 -18.29 -4.06 17.05
N LYS A 172 -18.68 -5.25 17.53
CA LYS A 172 -19.54 -5.40 18.72
C LYS A 172 -18.74 -5.50 20.03
N GLU A 173 -17.51 -6.02 19.94
CA GLU A 173 -16.69 -6.40 21.10
C GLU A 173 -15.54 -5.42 21.36
N THR A 174 -15.14 -4.65 20.36
CA THR A 174 -14.04 -3.68 20.45
C THR A 174 -14.47 -2.36 19.82
N GLU A 175 -13.99 -1.25 20.37
CA GLU A 175 -14.23 0.07 19.77
C GLU A 175 -13.35 0.22 18.52
N PRO A 176 -13.94 0.37 17.33
CA PRO A 176 -13.19 0.49 16.08
C PRO A 176 -12.49 1.86 15.99
N LEU A 177 -11.32 1.88 15.35
CA LEU A 177 -10.61 3.13 15.08
C LEU A 177 -11.45 4.04 14.18
N ASN A 178 -11.86 5.20 14.69
CA ASN A 178 -12.49 6.23 13.87
C ASN A 178 -11.42 6.93 13.03
N LEU A 179 -11.21 6.45 11.80
CA LEU A 179 -10.17 6.95 10.91
C LEU A 179 -10.30 8.46 10.62
N LYS A 180 -11.52 9.00 10.54
CA LYS A 180 -11.72 10.43 10.31
C LYS A 180 -11.18 11.27 11.46
N LYS A 181 -11.53 10.92 12.70
CA LYS A 181 -11.02 11.63 13.86
C LYS A 181 -9.50 11.45 13.98
N PHE A 182 -9.04 10.21 13.87
CA PHE A 182 -7.65 9.86 14.02
C PHE A 182 -6.76 10.59 13.01
N ILE A 183 -7.04 10.47 11.71
CA ILE A 183 -6.22 11.07 10.65
C ILE A 183 -6.23 12.61 10.74
N TYR A 184 -7.36 13.21 11.11
CA TYR A 184 -7.46 14.66 11.26
C TYR A 184 -6.62 15.22 12.42
N GLU A 185 -6.34 14.42 13.45
CA GLU A 185 -5.52 14.80 14.61
C GLU A 185 -4.02 14.59 14.37
N LEU A 186 -3.61 14.02 13.23
CA LEU A 186 -2.20 13.76 12.92
C LEU A 186 -1.56 14.90 12.13
N ASP A 187 -0.36 15.29 12.55
CA ASP A 187 0.50 16.24 11.84
C ASP A 187 1.34 15.59 10.73
N VAL A 188 1.21 14.27 10.54
CA VAL A 188 1.92 13.52 9.49
C VAL A 188 0.93 13.11 8.38
N PRO A 189 1.32 13.19 7.09
CA PRO A 189 0.46 12.72 6.02
C PRO A 189 0.19 11.22 6.15
N VAL A 190 -1.09 10.86 6.01
CA VAL A 190 -1.56 9.48 6.09
C VAL A 190 -1.92 8.94 4.72
N ILE A 191 -1.40 7.76 4.39
CA ILE A 191 -1.84 6.94 3.26
C ILE A 191 -2.70 5.79 3.81
N VAL A 192 -3.90 5.56 3.28
CA VAL A 192 -4.83 4.55 3.82
C VAL A 192 -5.47 3.67 2.76
N GLY A 193 -5.59 2.37 3.01
CA GLY A 193 -6.33 1.43 2.18
C GLY A 193 -6.10 -0.03 2.61
N GLY A 194 -6.50 -1.07 1.88
CA GLY A 194 -6.91 -1.10 0.49
C GLY A 194 -8.40 -0.90 0.21
N VAL A 195 -8.71 -0.15 -0.85
CA VAL A 195 -10.05 0.03 -1.40
C VAL A 195 -10.12 -0.38 -2.86
N ALA A 196 -11.30 -0.76 -3.34
CA ALA A 196 -11.49 -1.21 -4.72
C ALA A 196 -12.71 -0.60 -5.41
N ASN A 197 -13.37 0.38 -4.78
CA ASN A 197 -14.57 1.01 -5.32
C ASN A 197 -14.64 2.49 -4.97
N TYR A 198 -15.43 3.22 -5.77
CA TYR A 198 -15.66 4.65 -5.67
C TYR A 198 -16.08 5.11 -4.26
N THR A 199 -17.14 4.51 -3.70
CA THR A 199 -17.76 5.01 -2.46
C THR A 199 -16.82 4.86 -1.27
N ALA A 200 -16.18 3.70 -1.13
CA ALA A 200 -15.22 3.47 -0.06
C ALA A 200 -14.02 4.42 -0.15
N ALA A 201 -13.52 4.66 -1.36
CA ALA A 201 -12.44 5.60 -1.58
C ALA A 201 -12.83 7.04 -1.24
N LEU A 202 -14.02 7.49 -1.66
CA LEU A 202 -14.53 8.83 -1.33
C LEU A 202 -14.64 9.02 0.19
N HIS A 203 -15.09 8.01 0.91
CA HIS A 203 -15.15 8.06 2.37
C HIS A 203 -13.76 8.12 3.01
N LEU A 204 -12.78 7.36 2.50
CA LEU A 204 -11.40 7.46 2.96
C LEU A 204 -10.80 8.83 2.66
N MET A 205 -11.05 9.42 1.49
CA MET A 205 -10.59 10.79 1.18
C MET A 205 -11.13 11.81 2.18
N ARG A 206 -12.41 11.70 2.56
CA ARG A 206 -13.06 12.55 3.58
C ARG A 206 -12.50 12.38 5.00
N THR A 207 -11.71 11.35 5.27
CA THR A 207 -10.99 11.23 6.55
C THR A 207 -9.85 12.24 6.70
N GLY A 208 -9.40 12.83 5.58
CA GLY A 208 -8.22 13.68 5.53
C GLY A 208 -6.95 12.93 5.15
N ALA A 209 -7.06 11.77 4.51
CA ALA A 209 -5.90 11.07 3.96
C ALA A 209 -5.20 11.89 2.87
N ALA A 210 -3.87 11.80 2.80
CA ALA A 210 -3.05 12.35 1.72
C ALA A 210 -3.05 11.43 0.49
N GLY A 211 -3.24 10.12 0.70
CA GLY A 211 -3.37 9.14 -0.36
C GLY A 211 -4.23 7.93 0.01
N VAL A 212 -4.76 7.27 -1.02
CA VAL A 212 -5.54 6.03 -0.89
C VAL A 212 -4.89 4.87 -1.64
N LEU A 213 -4.75 3.72 -0.98
CA LEU A 213 -4.26 2.49 -1.63
C LEU A 213 -5.42 1.78 -2.34
N VAL A 214 -5.25 1.51 -3.63
CA VAL A 214 -6.25 0.84 -4.48
C VAL A 214 -5.83 -0.59 -4.78
N GLY A 215 -6.71 -1.53 -4.46
CA GLY A 215 -6.42 -2.95 -4.52
C GLY A 215 -6.26 -3.54 -3.13
N PHE A 216 -6.02 -4.85 -3.09
CA PHE A 216 -5.95 -5.62 -1.85
C PHE A 216 -4.51 -6.08 -1.52
N GLY A 217 -3.52 -5.53 -2.24
CA GLY A 217 -2.11 -5.86 -2.07
C GLY A 217 -1.77 -7.32 -2.39
N GLY A 218 -0.60 -7.75 -1.94
CA GLY A 218 -0.16 -9.16 -1.94
C GLY A 218 0.22 -9.76 -3.30
N GLY A 219 -0.20 -9.19 -4.43
CA GLY A 219 0.22 -9.65 -5.76
C GLY A 219 0.05 -11.15 -5.96
N ALA A 220 1.13 -11.86 -6.31
CA ALA A 220 1.12 -13.31 -6.46
C ALA A 220 0.96 -14.11 -5.15
N ALA A 221 1.20 -13.47 -4.00
CA ALA A 221 1.16 -14.12 -2.68
C ALA A 221 -0.23 -14.07 -2.01
N THR A 222 -1.19 -13.30 -2.55
CA THR A 222 -2.54 -13.24 -1.96
C THR A 222 -3.42 -14.40 -2.43
N THR A 223 -4.16 -14.98 -1.49
CA THR A 223 -5.16 -16.03 -1.74
C THR A 223 -6.60 -15.51 -1.58
N THR A 224 -6.80 -14.19 -1.42
CA THR A 224 -8.13 -13.58 -1.21
C THR A 224 -9.15 -14.01 -2.27
N ARG A 225 -8.74 -14.12 -3.53
CA ARG A 225 -9.63 -14.55 -4.62
C ARG A 225 -10.01 -16.02 -4.51
N SER A 226 -9.06 -16.92 -4.25
CA SER A 226 -9.31 -18.36 -4.22
C SER A 226 -10.02 -18.80 -2.93
N VAL A 227 -9.76 -18.12 -1.81
CA VAL A 227 -10.31 -18.46 -0.49
C VAL A 227 -11.61 -17.72 -0.21
N LEU A 228 -11.69 -16.41 -0.48
CA LEU A 228 -12.86 -15.58 -0.14
C LEU A 228 -13.74 -15.25 -1.34
N GLY A 229 -13.30 -15.54 -2.57
CA GLY A 229 -14.03 -15.16 -3.79
C GLY A 229 -14.01 -13.64 -4.06
N ILE A 230 -13.16 -12.89 -3.37
CA ILE A 230 -13.08 -11.43 -3.47
C ILE A 230 -11.88 -11.05 -4.37
N HIS A 231 -12.11 -10.20 -5.36
CA HIS A 231 -11.07 -9.75 -6.27
C HIS A 231 -11.41 -8.35 -6.82
N ALA A 232 -10.37 -7.52 -6.96
CA ALA A 232 -10.46 -6.19 -7.57
C ALA A 232 -9.75 -6.20 -8.93
N PRO A 233 -10.50 -6.15 -10.06
CA PRO A 233 -9.89 -5.95 -11.37
C PRO A 233 -9.27 -4.55 -11.44
N MET A 234 -7.94 -4.50 -11.42
CA MET A 234 -7.20 -3.29 -11.05
C MET A 234 -7.39 -2.10 -11.99
N ALA A 235 -7.56 -2.31 -13.30
CA ALA A 235 -7.80 -1.19 -14.22
C ALA A 235 -9.13 -0.48 -13.90
N THR A 236 -10.18 -1.26 -13.63
CA THR A 236 -11.48 -0.70 -13.20
C THR A 236 -11.41 -0.10 -11.80
N ALA A 237 -10.76 -0.77 -10.85
CA ALA A 237 -10.66 -0.28 -9.48
C ALA A 237 -9.93 1.07 -9.41
N VAL A 238 -8.77 1.19 -10.08
CA VAL A 238 -8.00 2.44 -10.14
C VAL A 238 -8.80 3.55 -10.81
N ALA A 239 -9.48 3.27 -11.93
CA ALA A 239 -10.30 4.26 -12.62
C ALA A 239 -11.51 4.73 -11.79
N ASP A 240 -12.21 3.82 -11.10
CA ASP A 240 -13.33 4.17 -10.22
C ASP A 240 -12.85 5.05 -9.04
N VAL A 241 -11.69 4.72 -8.45
CA VAL A 241 -11.12 5.50 -7.33
C VAL A 241 -10.56 6.85 -7.80
N ALA A 242 -9.96 6.92 -8.98
CA ALA A 242 -9.56 8.19 -9.61
C ALA A 242 -10.79 9.08 -9.89
N GLY A 243 -11.93 8.48 -10.24
CA GLY A 243 -13.21 9.18 -10.30
C GLY A 243 -13.63 9.77 -8.96
N ALA A 244 -13.52 8.99 -7.87
CA ALA A 244 -13.79 9.48 -6.52
C ALA A 244 -12.87 10.64 -6.11
N ARG A 245 -11.57 10.56 -6.47
CA ARG A 245 -10.60 11.65 -6.22
C ARG A 245 -11.05 12.95 -6.88
N ARG A 246 -11.45 12.89 -8.16
CA ARG A 246 -11.91 14.08 -8.89
C ARG A 246 -13.10 14.72 -8.18
N ASP A 247 -14.10 13.92 -7.85
CA ASP A 247 -15.33 14.44 -7.25
C ASP A 247 -15.07 14.95 -5.81
N TYR A 248 -14.14 14.33 -5.07
CA TYR A 248 -13.66 14.85 -3.78
C TYR A 248 -12.88 16.15 -3.90
N MET A 249 -12.05 16.29 -4.94
CA MET A 249 -11.30 17.53 -5.20
C MET A 249 -12.26 18.70 -5.44
N ASP A 250 -13.36 18.47 -6.17
CA ASP A 250 -14.43 19.45 -6.34
C ASP A 250 -15.16 19.74 -5.02
N GLU A 251 -15.54 18.70 -4.26
CA GLU A 251 -16.20 18.81 -2.94
C GLU A 251 -15.38 19.60 -1.92
N SER A 252 -14.07 19.38 -1.90
CA SER A 252 -13.14 19.94 -0.90
C SER A 252 -12.58 21.31 -1.29
N GLY A 253 -12.89 21.83 -2.48
CA GLY A 253 -12.35 23.10 -2.96
C GLY A 253 -10.89 23.03 -3.41
N GLY A 254 -10.42 21.85 -3.84
CA GLY A 254 -9.10 21.67 -4.46
C GLY A 254 -8.14 20.71 -3.74
N ARG A 255 -8.60 19.96 -2.72
CA ARG A 255 -7.73 19.00 -2.04
C ARG A 255 -7.49 17.77 -2.93
N TYR A 256 -6.25 17.59 -3.35
CA TYR A 256 -5.83 16.44 -4.16
C TYR A 256 -5.41 15.28 -3.27
N VAL A 257 -6.12 14.15 -3.34
CA VAL A 257 -5.76 12.92 -2.62
C VAL A 257 -5.17 11.93 -3.61
N HIS A 258 -3.94 11.48 -3.36
CA HIS A 258 -3.24 10.59 -4.28
C HIS A 258 -3.91 9.22 -4.38
N VAL A 259 -3.98 8.68 -5.60
CA VAL A 259 -4.43 7.32 -5.87
C VAL A 259 -3.21 6.44 -6.09
N ILE A 260 -3.00 5.45 -5.23
CA ILE A 260 -1.80 4.61 -5.25
C ILE A 260 -2.22 3.17 -5.56
N ALA A 261 -1.82 2.62 -6.71
CA ALA A 261 -2.17 1.25 -7.06
C ALA A 261 -1.34 0.24 -6.25
N ASP A 262 -2.00 -0.65 -5.50
CA ASP A 262 -1.41 -1.69 -4.65
C ASP A 262 -2.01 -3.07 -5.02
N GLY A 263 -1.48 -3.64 -6.11
CA GLY A 263 -1.90 -4.95 -6.62
C GLY A 263 -1.85 -5.06 -8.14
N GLY A 264 -1.63 -6.27 -8.66
CA GLY A 264 -1.61 -6.54 -10.10
C GLY A 264 -0.42 -5.94 -10.86
N LEU A 265 0.64 -5.54 -10.17
CA LEU A 265 1.81 -4.87 -10.74
C LEU A 265 2.97 -5.87 -10.88
N GLY A 266 2.96 -6.67 -11.96
CA GLY A 266 3.96 -7.70 -12.21
C GLY A 266 5.09 -7.27 -13.15
N THR A 267 4.81 -6.26 -13.98
CA THR A 267 5.72 -5.76 -15.02
C THR A 267 5.75 -4.24 -15.04
N SER A 268 6.75 -3.65 -15.71
CA SER A 268 6.77 -2.20 -15.97
C SER A 268 5.55 -1.76 -16.78
N GLY A 269 5.04 -2.59 -17.70
CA GLY A 269 3.83 -2.31 -18.47
C GLY A 269 2.60 -2.12 -17.58
N ASP A 270 2.47 -2.88 -16.49
CA ASP A 270 1.38 -2.75 -15.52
C ASP A 270 1.46 -1.43 -14.76
N ILE A 271 2.68 -0.98 -14.43
CA ILE A 271 2.90 0.35 -13.82
C ILE A 271 2.40 1.44 -14.76
N VAL A 272 2.79 1.40 -16.05
CA VAL A 272 2.33 2.40 -17.01
C VAL A 272 0.80 2.38 -17.16
N LYS A 273 0.19 1.18 -17.22
CA LYS A 273 -1.28 1.03 -17.26
C LYS A 273 -1.96 1.57 -16.00
N ALA A 274 -1.40 1.36 -14.81
CA ALA A 274 -1.93 1.89 -13.56
C ALA A 274 -1.95 3.42 -13.56
N ILE A 275 -0.85 4.06 -13.97
CA ILE A 275 -0.78 5.52 -14.11
C ILE A 275 -1.79 6.01 -15.15
N ALA A 276 -1.90 5.32 -16.30
CA ALA A 276 -2.89 5.66 -17.33
C ALA A 276 -4.35 5.52 -16.86
N CYS A 277 -4.64 4.59 -15.94
CA CYS A 277 -5.95 4.46 -15.29
C CYS A 277 -6.24 5.53 -14.24
N GLY A 278 -5.25 6.37 -13.90
CA GLY A 278 -5.40 7.49 -12.98
C GLY A 278 -4.70 7.34 -11.63
N ALA A 279 -3.81 6.35 -11.46
CA ALA A 279 -2.92 6.32 -10.31
C ALA A 279 -1.84 7.41 -10.39
N ASP A 280 -1.48 7.97 -9.24
CA ASP A 280 -0.40 8.93 -9.07
C ASP A 280 0.93 8.23 -8.71
N ALA A 281 0.83 7.08 -8.05
CA ALA A 281 1.95 6.21 -7.71
C ALA A 281 1.56 4.73 -7.64
N VAL A 282 2.56 3.88 -7.51
CA VAL A 282 2.38 2.42 -7.41
C VAL A 282 3.09 1.87 -6.18
N MET A 283 2.46 0.94 -5.50
CA MET A 283 3.06 0.14 -4.43
C MET A 283 3.43 -1.24 -4.98
N ILE A 284 4.72 -1.57 -4.96
CA ILE A 284 5.26 -2.82 -5.53
C ILE A 284 5.89 -3.70 -4.45
N GLY A 285 5.56 -4.99 -4.47
CA GLY A 285 6.12 -6.00 -3.56
C GLY A 285 6.86 -7.09 -4.32
N SER A 286 6.13 -7.95 -5.02
CA SER A 286 6.64 -9.15 -5.69
C SER A 286 7.74 -8.93 -6.74
N ILE A 287 7.84 -7.72 -7.33
CA ILE A 287 8.94 -7.38 -8.24
C ILE A 287 10.23 -7.15 -7.43
N LEU A 288 10.12 -6.44 -6.31
CA LEU A 288 11.25 -6.10 -5.44
C LEU A 288 11.74 -7.29 -4.62
N SER A 289 10.85 -8.23 -4.27
CA SER A 289 11.24 -9.46 -3.56
C SER A 289 12.16 -10.38 -4.39
N ARG A 290 12.38 -10.09 -5.68
CA ARG A 290 13.33 -10.80 -6.54
C ARG A 290 14.71 -10.12 -6.60
N SER A 291 14.86 -8.98 -5.92
CA SER A 291 16.14 -8.26 -5.85
C SER A 291 17.16 -9.07 -5.04
N LYS A 292 18.44 -8.90 -5.35
CA LYS A 292 19.53 -9.45 -4.53
C LYS A 292 19.60 -8.80 -3.14
N ASP A 293 19.06 -7.59 -3.03
CA ASP A 293 19.06 -6.82 -1.78
C ASP A 293 17.80 -7.09 -0.95
N ALA A 294 16.85 -7.90 -1.45
CA ALA A 294 15.65 -8.25 -0.69
C ALA A 294 16.03 -9.05 0.58
N PRO A 295 15.41 -8.81 1.74
CA PRO A 295 15.85 -9.43 2.99
C PRO A 295 15.58 -10.94 3.13
N GLY A 296 14.76 -11.53 2.26
CA GLY A 296 14.37 -12.95 2.30
C GLY A 296 14.28 -13.57 0.93
#